data_AF-Q6A882-F1
#
_entry.id   AF-Q6A882-F1
#
_cell.length_a   1.000
_cell.length_b   1.000
_cell.length_c   1.000
_cell.angle_alpha   90.00
_cell.angle_beta   90.00
_cell.angle_gamma   90.00
#
_symmetry.space_group_name_H-M   'P 1'
#
loop_
_entity.id
_entity.type
_entity.pdbx_description
1 polymer ?
#
loop_
_entity_poly.entity_id
_entity_poly.type
_entity_poly.pdbx_seq_one_letter_code
_entity_poly.pdbx_strand_id
1 'polypeptide(L)' 'MVSRWAGEAESGFEGLQVESFGGRAWEEVETEPLEPCTIRVSASVWRLIERDVSRQGMTVSAWTCQALTREVTQTLKAS' A
#
# COMPACT_ATOMS: atom_id res chain seq x y z
N MET A 1 -22.57 -32.96 0.45
CA MET A 1 -22.38 -32.01 -0.67
C MET A 1 -20.98 -31.41 -0.62
N VAL A 2 -20.57 -30.81 0.51
CA VAL A 2 -19.18 -30.34 0.76
C VAL A 2 -18.13 -31.46 0.58
N SER A 3 -18.41 -32.67 1.05
CA SER A 3 -17.52 -33.84 0.90
C SER A 3 -17.30 -34.28 -0.56
N ARG A 4 -18.26 -34.00 -1.45
CA ARG A 4 -18.12 -34.28 -2.89
C ARG A 4 -17.22 -33.24 -3.56
N TRP A 5 -17.38 -31.97 -3.20
CA TRP A 5 -16.55 -30.89 -3.73
C TRP A 5 -15.09 -30.98 -3.26
N ALA A 6 -14.87 -31.39 -2.01
CA ALA A 6 -13.52 -31.64 -1.52
C ALA A 6 -12.81 -32.75 -2.32
N GLY A 7 -13.51 -33.86 -2.60
CA GLY A 7 -12.96 -34.93 -3.43
C GLY A 7 -12.73 -34.54 -4.89
N GLU A 8 -13.62 -33.73 -5.47
CA GLU A 8 -13.44 -33.19 -6.84
C GLU A 8 -12.28 -32.19 -6.93
N ALA A 9 -12.01 -31.41 -5.88
CA ALA A 9 -10.88 -30.47 -5.84
C ALA A 9 -9.51 -31.15 -5.71
N GLU A 10 -9.43 -32.28 -5.01
CA GLU A 10 -8.21 -33.09 -4.86
C GLU A 10 -7.96 -34.01 -6.07
N SER A 11 -8.96 -34.22 -6.92
CA SER A 11 -8.85 -35.07 -8.11
C SER A 11 -7.85 -34.48 -9.10
N GLY A 12 -6.76 -35.21 -9.35
CA GLY A 12 -5.65 -34.77 -10.22
C GLY A 12 -4.42 -34.22 -9.50
N PHE A 13 -4.47 -34.10 -8.16
CA PHE A 13 -3.32 -33.71 -7.32
C PHE A 13 -2.75 -34.87 -6.49
N GLU A 14 -3.20 -36.09 -6.77
CA GLU A 14 -2.80 -37.32 -6.08
C GLU A 14 -1.27 -37.52 -6.11
N GLY A 15 -0.63 -37.42 -4.94
CA GLY A 15 0.83 -37.60 -4.80
C GLY A 15 1.67 -36.34 -4.99
N LEU A 16 1.06 -35.17 -5.27
CA LEU A 16 1.77 -33.90 -5.29
C LEU A 16 2.05 -33.41 -3.87
N GLN A 17 3.30 -32.99 -3.63
CA GLN A 17 3.68 -32.35 -2.37
C GLN A 17 3.33 -30.87 -2.47
N VAL A 18 2.56 -30.37 -1.50
CA VAL A 18 2.31 -28.93 -1.36
C VAL A 18 3.58 -28.30 -0.79
N GLU A 19 4.30 -27.56 -1.63
CA GLU A 19 5.44 -26.78 -1.16
C GLU A 19 4.95 -25.50 -0.47
N SER A 20 5.48 -25.23 0.73
CA SER A 20 5.22 -23.98 1.43
C SER A 20 5.80 -22.82 0.62
N PHE A 21 4.93 -21.95 0.12
CA PHE A 21 5.34 -20.77 -0.63
C PHE A 21 5.56 -19.60 0.33
N GLY A 22 6.77 -19.03 0.34
CA GLY A 22 7.22 -17.98 1.27
C GLY A 22 6.66 -16.57 0.98
N GLY A 23 5.42 -16.49 0.51
CA GLY A 23 4.74 -15.25 0.21
C GLY A 23 5.19 -14.55 -1.07
N ARG A 24 4.33 -13.70 -1.62
CA ARG A 24 4.57 -12.95 -2.87
C ARG A 24 5.22 -11.61 -2.54
N ALA A 25 6.03 -11.07 -3.45
CA ALA A 25 6.70 -9.78 -3.26
C ALA A 25 5.76 -8.59 -2.96
N TRP A 26 4.46 -8.71 -3.26
CA TRP A 26 3.45 -7.69 -2.93
C TRP A 26 2.83 -7.88 -1.54
N GLU A 27 3.02 -9.03 -0.88
CA GLU A 27 2.58 -9.28 0.50
C GLU A 27 3.53 -8.65 1.53
N GLU A 28 4.79 -8.40 1.15
CA GLU A 28 5.77 -7.67 1.98
C GLU A 28 5.69 -6.14 1.85
N VAL A 29 4.99 -5.64 0.82
CA VAL A 29 4.68 -4.22 0.73
C VAL A 29 3.62 -3.94 1.78
N GLU A 30 3.85 -3.01 2.72
CA GLU A 30 2.85 -2.59 3.70
C GLU A 30 1.49 -2.39 3.02
N THR A 31 0.61 -3.38 3.14
CA THR A 31 -0.72 -3.41 2.52
C THR A 31 -1.75 -2.75 3.43
N GLU A 32 -1.31 -1.92 4.39
CA GLU A 32 -2.28 -1.15 5.18
C GLU A 32 -3.10 -0.29 4.23
N PRO A 33 -4.43 -0.47 4.20
CA PRO A 33 -5.27 0.33 3.33
C PRO A 33 -5.10 1.80 3.68
N LEU A 34 -4.77 2.62 2.69
CA LEU A 34 -4.73 4.07 2.89
C LEU A 34 -6.14 4.58 3.17
N GLU A 35 -6.35 5.15 4.35
CA GLU A 35 -7.59 5.85 4.67
C GLU A 35 -7.56 7.28 4.10
N PRO A 36 -8.59 7.70 3.35
CA PRO A 36 -8.63 9.05 2.79
C PRO A 36 -8.86 10.09 3.90
N CYS A 37 -7.85 10.92 4.14
CA CYS A 37 -7.92 12.05 5.07
C CYS A 37 -8.01 13.37 4.31
N THR A 38 -8.90 14.28 4.73
CA THR A 38 -9.02 15.64 4.13
C THR A 38 -8.40 16.68 5.04
N ILE A 39 -7.49 17.49 4.49
CA ILE A 39 -6.92 18.66 5.18
C ILE A 39 -7.29 19.95 4.44
N ARG A 40 -7.32 21.07 5.16
CA ARG A 40 -7.48 22.40 4.56
C ARG A 40 -6.12 23.08 4.44
N VAL A 41 -5.86 23.67 3.28
CA VAL A 41 -4.64 24.44 3.00
C VAL A 41 -5.01 25.77 2.33
N SER A 42 -4.10 26.75 2.39
CA SER A 42 -4.29 28.00 1.65
C SER A 42 -4.12 27.76 0.14
N ALA A 43 -4.77 28.60 -0.67
CA ALA A 43 -4.67 28.51 -2.14
C ALA A 43 -3.22 28.66 -2.64
N SER A 44 -2.41 29.47 -1.97
CA SER A 44 -1.00 29.65 -2.30
C SER A 44 -0.20 28.37 -2.06
N VAL A 45 -0.45 27.69 -0.93
CA VAL A 45 0.19 26.39 -0.64
C VAL A 45 -0.24 25.34 -1.65
N TRP A 46 -1.53 25.27 -1.98
CA TRP A 46 -2.03 24.34 -2.99
C TRP A 46 -1.31 24.46 -4.33
N ARG A 47 -1.12 25.70 -4.84
CA ARG A 47 -0.40 25.94 -6.09
C ARG A 47 1.07 25.50 -6.05
N LEU A 48 1.72 25.62 -4.88
CA LEU A 48 3.09 25.14 -4.71
C LEU A 48 3.15 23.61 -4.77
N ILE A 49 2.18 22.94 -4.15
CA ILE A 49 2.05 21.47 -4.21
C ILE A 49 1.85 21.04 -5.66
N GLU A 50 0.88 21.61 -6.38
CA GLU A 50 0.60 21.25 -7.78
C GLU A 50 1.83 21.40 -8.68
N ARG A 51 2.59 22.49 -8.51
CA ARG A 51 3.81 22.73 -9.29
C ARG A 51 4.87 21.69 -9.01
N ASP A 52 5.08 21.32 -7.76
CA ASP A 52 6.12 20.37 -7.37
C ASP A 52 5.75 18.93 -7.74
N VAL A 53 4.48 18.54 -7.53
CA VAL A 53 3.90 17.28 -7.98
C VAL A 53 4.09 17.09 -9.49
N SER A 54 3.79 18.14 -10.27
CA SER A 54 3.99 18.15 -11.73
C SER A 54 5.46 17.99 -12.12
N ARG A 55 6.37 18.66 -11.39
CA ARG A 55 7.81 18.60 -11.65
C ARG A 55 8.39 17.21 -11.38
N GLN A 56 7.89 16.52 -10.36
CA GLN A 56 8.41 15.22 -9.93
C GLN A 56 7.69 14.03 -10.58
N GLY A 57 6.61 14.26 -11.33
CA GLY A 57 5.84 13.20 -11.99
C GLY A 57 5.14 12.26 -11.00
N MET A 58 4.71 12.79 -9.85
CA MET A 58 4.03 12.03 -8.80
C MET A 58 2.57 12.46 -8.65
N THR A 59 1.80 11.77 -7.81
CA THR A 59 0.45 12.20 -7.43
C THR A 59 0.49 13.10 -6.20
N VAL A 60 -0.56 13.91 -6.00
CA VAL A 60 -0.72 14.73 -4.79
C VAL A 60 -0.74 13.88 -3.52
N SER A 61 -1.38 12.70 -3.57
CA SER A 61 -1.41 11.78 -2.43
C SER A 61 -0.02 11.28 -2.06
N ALA A 62 0.75 10.80 -3.04
CA ALA A 62 2.12 10.32 -2.82
C ALA A 62 3.03 11.44 -2.28
N TRP A 63 2.93 12.64 -2.87
CA TRP A 63 3.66 13.82 -2.40
C TRP A 63 3.31 14.15 -0.94
N THR A 64 2.02 14.13 -0.60
CA THR A 64 1.53 14.46 0.74
C THR A 64 2.01 13.44 1.78
N CYS A 65 1.89 12.14 1.48
CA CYS A 65 2.41 11.09 2.35
C CYS A 65 3.92 11.26 2.59
N GLN A 66 4.70 11.46 1.53
CA GLN A 66 6.15 11.66 1.66
C GLN A 66 6.51 12.89 2.50
N ALA A 67 5.82 14.01 2.28
CA ALA A 67 6.05 15.25 3.02
C ALA A 67 5.70 15.10 4.51
N LEU A 68 4.53 14.50 4.82
CA LEU A 68 4.08 14.29 6.19
C LEU A 68 4.97 13.28 6.93
N THR A 69 5.31 12.15 6.30
CA THR A 69 6.21 11.15 6.90
C THR A 69 7.56 11.76 7.24
N ARG A 70 8.13 12.58 6.35
CA ARG A 70 9.39 13.28 6.61
C ARG A 70 9.28 14.20 7.83
N GLU A 71 8.24 15.04 7.87
CA GLU A 71 8.06 16.02 8.96
C GLU A 71 7.85 15.32 10.30
N VAL A 72 6.89 14.37 10.36
CA VAL A 72 6.57 13.61 11.58
C VAL A 72 7.79 12.85 12.08
N THR A 73 8.54 12.20 11.19
CA THR A 73 9.77 11.48 11.58
C THR A 73 10.81 12.42 12.17
N GLN A 74 10.94 13.64 11.63
CA GLN A 74 11.89 14.62 12.15
C GLN A 74 11.45 15.16 13.51
N THR A 75 10.15 15.47 13.69
CA THR A 75 9.61 15.93 14.97
C THR A 75 9.75 14.86 16.07
N LEU A 76 9.44 13.60 15.76
CA LEU A 76 9.55 12.49 16.71
C LEU A 76 10.99 12.19 17.13
N LYS A 77 11.98 12.40 16.25
CA LYS A 77 13.40 12.23 16.59
C LYS A 77 13.96 13.37 17.44
N ALA A 78 13.34 14.54 17.37
CA ALA A 78 13.77 15.74 18.10
C ALA A 78 13.13 15.87 19.49
N SER A 79 12.16 15.01 19.81
CA SER A 79 11.44 14.98 21.08
C SER A 79 11.92 13.85 21.98
#